data_AF-A0A553RMY9-F1
#
_entry.id   AF-A0A553RMY9-F1
#
_cell.length_a   1.000
_cell.length_b   1.000
_cell.length_c   1.000
_cell.angle_alpha   90.00
_cell.angle_beta   90.00
_cell.angle_gamma   90.00
#
_symmetry.space_group_name_H-M   'P 1'
#
loop_
_entity.id
_entity.type
_entity.pdbx_description
1 polymer ?
#
loop_
_entity_poly.entity_id
_entity_poly.type
_entity_poly.pdbx_seq_one_letter_code
_entity_poly.pdbx_strand_id
1 'polypeptide(L)'
;AVEEFLAELRCPQESQNADISQTTAVKFLMARKFDVSRATDLFKAYMNTRVKEGIYNINPNEEPLRSELLSGKFTVLPGRDAKGAALALFTARLHRPHLTTHKIVLQAIIYQLDKAIESVQTQRDGLIFIYDMTNSIYANFDYELCVKILNLLK
;
A
#
# COMPACT_ATOMS: atom_id res chain seq x y z
N ALA A 1 -18.58 12.94 -9.51
CA ALA A 1 -17.28 12.33 -9.17
C ALA A 1 -16.98 12.32 -7.66
N VAL A 2 -16.44 13.37 -7.01
CA VAL A 2 -16.07 13.27 -5.57
C VAL A 2 -17.29 13.11 -4.66
N GLU A 3 -18.31 13.95 -4.84
CA GLU A 3 -19.56 13.86 -4.06
C GLU A 3 -20.30 12.54 -4.32
N GLU A 4 -20.28 12.08 -5.56
CA GLU A 4 -20.90 10.82 -6.03
C GLU A 4 -20.20 9.59 -5.41
N PHE A 5 -18.87 9.57 -5.41
CA PHE A 5 -18.06 8.55 -4.73
C PHE A 5 -18.35 8.52 -3.23
N LEU A 6 -18.40 9.69 -2.57
CA LEU A 6 -18.76 9.77 -1.16
C LEU A 6 -20.20 9.34 -0.90
N ALA A 7 -21.12 9.57 -1.83
CA ALA A 7 -22.50 9.11 -1.73
C ALA A 7 -22.60 7.58 -1.85
N GLU A 8 -21.88 6.96 -2.79
CA GLU A 8 -21.83 5.49 -2.92
C GLU A 8 -21.28 4.80 -1.67
N LEU A 9 -20.29 5.41 -1.00
CA LEU A 9 -19.71 4.87 0.23
C LEU A 9 -20.57 5.07 1.48
N ARG A 10 -21.51 6.01 1.46
CA ARG A 10 -22.45 6.27 2.57
C ARG A 10 -23.68 5.34 2.55
N CYS A 11 -23.77 4.42 1.58
CA CYS A 11 -24.92 3.52 1.47
C CYS A 11 -25.05 2.62 2.73
N PRO A 12 -26.27 2.43 3.30
CA PRO A 12 -26.46 2.21 4.75
C PRO A 12 -26.12 0.82 5.31
N GLN A 13 -25.41 -0.04 4.58
CA GLN A 13 -25.20 -1.45 4.98
C GLN A 13 -23.88 -1.70 5.73
N GLU A 14 -22.94 -0.75 5.74
CA GLU A 14 -21.61 -0.94 6.35
C GLU A 14 -21.28 0.23 7.30
N SER A 15 -21.76 0.12 8.53
CA SER A 15 -21.66 1.08 9.64
C SER A 15 -20.26 1.25 10.23
N GLN A 16 -19.22 1.39 9.39
CA GLN A 16 -17.83 1.63 9.84
C GLN A 16 -17.05 2.64 8.99
N ASN A 17 -17.71 3.40 8.10
CA ASN A 17 -17.01 4.40 7.31
C ASN A 17 -16.78 5.67 8.14
N ALA A 18 -15.62 5.69 8.82
CA ALA A 18 -15.00 6.90 9.36
C ALA A 18 -15.01 8.01 8.30
N ASP A 19 -15.24 9.25 8.73
CA ASP A 19 -15.39 10.42 7.88
C ASP A 19 -14.25 10.52 6.84
N ILE A 20 -14.51 10.06 5.62
CA ILE A 20 -13.49 9.97 4.57
C ILE A 20 -13.19 11.39 4.11
N SER A 21 -11.95 11.84 4.29
CA SER A 21 -11.56 13.16 3.83
C SER A 21 -11.69 13.26 2.31
N GLN A 22 -12.07 14.44 1.81
CA GLN A 22 -12.09 14.72 0.36
C GLN A 22 -10.73 14.43 -0.29
N THR A 23 -9.62 14.69 0.42
CA THR A 23 -8.27 14.37 -0.03
C THR A 23 -8.04 12.88 -0.25
N THR A 24 -8.65 12.01 0.57
CA THR A 24 -8.58 10.56 0.39
C THR A 24 -9.41 10.13 -0.80
N ALA A 25 -10.64 10.63 -0.94
CA ALA A 25 -11.51 10.34 -2.09
C ALA A 25 -10.84 10.69 -3.43
N VAL A 26 -10.16 11.83 -3.50
CA VAL A 26 -9.45 12.28 -4.70
C VAL A 26 -8.30 11.32 -5.08
N LYS A 27 -7.59 10.72 -4.11
CA LYS A 27 -6.53 9.73 -4.40
C LYS A 27 -7.07 8.50 -5.13
N PHE A 28 -8.18 7.93 -4.64
CA PHE A 28 -8.81 6.76 -5.24
C PHE A 28 -9.41 7.06 -6.62
N LEU A 29 -10.03 8.23 -6.77
CA LEU A 29 -10.55 8.68 -8.06
C LEU A 29 -9.43 8.89 -9.09
N MET A 30 -8.33 9.54 -8.71
CA MET A 30 -7.18 9.71 -9.61
C MET A 30 -6.62 8.35 -10.07
N ALA A 31 -6.49 7.38 -9.17
CA ALA A 31 -6.01 6.04 -9.50
C ALA A 31 -6.89 5.27 -10.51
N ARG A 32 -8.14 5.70 -10.72
CA ARG A 32 -9.08 5.09 -11.68
C ARG A 32 -9.55 6.04 -12.78
N LYS A 33 -8.83 7.16 -12.98
CA LYS A 33 -9.16 8.20 -13.98
C LYS A 33 -10.57 8.78 -13.79
N PHE A 34 -10.96 9.00 -12.53
CA PHE A 34 -12.26 9.54 -12.09
C PHE A 34 -13.48 8.67 -12.43
N ASP A 35 -13.26 7.39 -12.71
CA ASP A 35 -14.32 6.40 -12.79
C ASP A 35 -14.78 6.03 -11.37
N VAL A 36 -16.00 6.43 -11.03
CA VAL A 36 -16.54 6.33 -9.68
C VAL A 36 -16.70 4.87 -9.25
N SER A 37 -17.33 4.03 -10.07
CA SER A 37 -17.56 2.62 -9.74
C SER A 37 -16.24 1.88 -9.51
N ARG A 38 -15.26 2.02 -10.40
CA ARG A 38 -13.96 1.38 -10.23
C ARG A 38 -13.17 1.92 -9.05
N ALA A 39 -13.32 3.21 -8.72
CA ALA A 39 -12.70 3.81 -7.54
C ALA A 39 -13.34 3.27 -6.26
N THR A 40 -14.67 3.09 -6.24
CA THR A 40 -15.42 2.51 -5.11
C THR A 40 -14.97 1.07 -4.84
N ASP A 41 -14.83 0.26 -5.88
CA ASP A 41 -14.33 -1.12 -5.75
C ASP A 41 -12.90 -1.16 -5.20
N LEU A 42 -12.02 -0.27 -5.70
CA LEU A 42 -10.65 -0.14 -5.20
C LEU A 42 -10.63 0.27 -3.71
N PHE A 43 -11.47 1.22 -3.31
CA PHE A 43 -11.57 1.67 -1.93
C PHE A 43 -12.06 0.54 -1.01
N LYS A 44 -13.11 -0.18 -1.41
CA LYS A 44 -13.62 -1.33 -0.65
C LYS A 44 -12.57 -2.44 -0.52
N ALA A 45 -11.87 -2.78 -1.60
CA ALA A 45 -10.79 -3.75 -1.57
C ALA A 45 -9.64 -3.34 -0.63
N TYR A 46 -9.27 -2.05 -0.65
CA TYR A 46 -8.27 -1.48 0.25
C TYR A 46 -8.71 -1.57 1.72
N MET A 47 -9.94 -1.16 2.04
CA MET A 47 -10.50 -1.27 3.40
C MET A 47 -10.59 -2.73 3.87
N ASN A 48 -11.11 -3.62 3.04
CA ASN A 48 -11.20 -5.04 3.36
C ASN A 48 -9.83 -5.67 3.65
N THR A 49 -8.79 -5.29 2.89
CA THR A 49 -7.42 -5.76 3.13
C THR A 49 -6.90 -5.27 4.48
N ARG A 50 -7.12 -4.00 4.82
CA ARG A 50 -6.72 -3.44 6.11
C ARG A 50 -7.45 -4.11 7.27
N VAL A 51 -8.75 -4.39 7.10
CA VAL A 51 -9.54 -5.08 8.13
C VAL A 51 -9.06 -6.52 8.32
N LYS A 52 -8.90 -7.25 7.22
CA LYS A 52 -8.45 -8.65 7.22
C LYS A 52 -7.07 -8.83 7.85
N GLU A 53 -6.14 -7.92 7.57
CA GLU A 53 -4.78 -7.98 8.11
C GLU A 53 -4.65 -7.26 9.47
N GLY A 54 -5.73 -6.63 9.97
CA GLY A 54 -5.75 -5.90 11.23
C GLY A 54 -4.79 -4.69 11.24
N ILE A 55 -4.71 -3.98 10.12
CA ILE A 55 -3.78 -2.87 9.86
C ILE A 55 -4.51 -1.53 10.03
N TYR A 56 -4.48 -1.03 11.26
CA TYR A 56 -5.04 0.25 11.65
C TYR A 56 -3.99 1.09 12.38
N ASN A 57 -4.14 2.41 12.33
CA ASN A 57 -3.34 3.37 13.09
C ASN A 57 -1.82 3.07 13.09
N ILE A 58 -1.21 3.04 11.91
CA ILE A 58 0.20 2.62 11.76
C ILE A 58 1.12 3.65 12.40
N ASN A 59 1.78 3.28 13.51
CA ASN A 59 2.78 4.11 14.19
C ASN A 59 4.20 3.71 13.79
N PRO A 60 4.90 4.50 12.95
CA PRO A 60 6.23 4.15 12.44
C PRO A 60 7.33 4.12 13.51
N ASN A 61 7.07 4.68 14.70
CA ASN A 61 8.04 4.74 15.79
C ASN A 61 7.93 3.55 16.76
N GLU A 62 6.92 2.71 16.60
CA GLU A 62 6.65 1.57 17.48
C GLU A 62 7.38 0.31 17.01
N GLU A 63 7.93 -0.46 17.94
CA GLU A 63 8.50 -1.78 17.64
C GLU A 63 7.38 -2.83 17.51
N PRO A 64 7.49 -3.80 16.59
CA PRO A 64 8.65 -4.10 15.73
C PRO A 64 8.64 -3.39 14.36
N LEU A 65 7.66 -2.52 14.11
CA LEU A 65 7.49 -1.85 12.81
C LEU A 65 8.64 -0.91 12.49
N ARG A 66 9.14 -0.16 13.47
CA ARG A 66 10.29 0.73 13.30
C ARG A 66 11.52 -0.03 12.78
N SER A 67 11.85 -1.15 13.40
CA SER A 67 12.96 -2.01 12.94
C SER A 67 12.74 -2.53 11.52
N GLU A 68 11.50 -2.91 11.18
CA GLU A 68 11.15 -3.35 9.82
C GLU A 68 11.33 -2.21 8.79
N LEU A 69 10.89 -0.99 9.10
CA LEU A 69 11.08 0.18 8.23
C LEU A 69 12.57 0.49 8.04
N LEU A 70 13.35 0.45 9.12
CA LEU A 70 14.79 0.70 9.09
C LEU A 70 15.58 -0.42 8.40
N SER A 71 15.03 -1.62 8.27
CA SER A 71 15.68 -2.73 7.56
C SER A 71 15.93 -2.44 6.09
N GLY A 72 15.19 -1.50 5.49
CA GLY A 72 15.26 -1.18 4.06
C GLY A 72 14.79 -2.31 3.14
N LYS A 73 14.19 -3.37 3.70
CA LYS A 73 13.64 -4.51 2.93
C LYS A 73 12.61 -4.05 1.89
N PHE A 74 11.78 -3.09 2.27
CA PHE A 74 10.95 -2.34 1.35
C PHE A 74 11.33 -0.86 1.44
N THR A 75 11.49 -0.19 0.30
CA THR A 75 11.81 1.23 0.26
C THR A 75 11.22 1.88 -0.99
N VAL A 76 10.63 3.06 -0.83
CA VAL A 76 10.32 3.95 -1.96
C VAL A 76 11.55 4.83 -2.19
N LEU A 77 12.19 4.65 -3.34
CA LEU A 77 13.41 5.35 -3.70
C LEU A 77 13.14 6.85 -3.94
N PRO A 78 14.11 7.73 -3.66
CA PRO A 78 13.97 9.17 -3.94
C PRO A 78 13.95 9.48 -5.44
N GLY A 79 14.50 8.58 -6.27
CA GLY A 79 14.50 8.69 -7.72
C GLY A 79 13.17 8.27 -8.35
N ARG A 80 12.92 8.77 -9.56
CA ARG A 80 11.76 8.43 -10.39
C ARG A 80 12.22 7.84 -11.71
N ASP A 81 11.33 7.11 -12.38
CA ASP A 81 11.60 6.66 -13.75
C ASP A 81 11.54 7.82 -14.76
N ALA A 82 11.84 7.53 -16.03
CA ALA A 82 11.80 8.53 -17.10
C ALA A 82 10.40 9.15 -17.34
N LYS A 83 9.32 8.51 -16.85
CA LYS A 83 7.94 8.98 -16.98
C LYS A 83 7.43 9.68 -15.71
N GLY A 84 8.24 9.78 -14.65
CA GLY A 84 7.86 10.40 -13.38
C GLY A 84 7.27 9.44 -12.34
N ALA A 85 7.16 8.14 -12.63
CA ALA A 85 6.65 7.15 -11.69
C ALA A 85 7.61 6.96 -10.51
N ALA A 86 7.05 6.83 -9.30
CA ALA A 86 7.83 6.52 -8.11
C ALA A 86 8.35 5.08 -8.17
N LEU A 87 9.54 4.82 -7.64
CA LEU A 87 10.14 3.49 -7.63
C LEU A 87 10.03 2.88 -6.23
N ALA A 88 9.32 1.78 -6.10
CA ALA A 88 9.30 0.98 -4.88
C ALA A 88 10.16 -0.28 -5.08
N LEU A 89 11.09 -0.52 -4.17
CA LEU A 89 12.00 -1.65 -4.20
C LEU A 89 11.70 -2.59 -3.04
N PHE A 90 11.53 -3.87 -3.34
CA PHE A 90 11.52 -4.95 -2.36
C PHE A 90 12.77 -5.81 -2.54
N THR A 91 13.64 -5.84 -1.54
CA THR A 91 14.91 -6.58 -1.59
C THR A 91 14.75 -7.93 -0.90
N ALA A 92 14.56 -8.99 -1.68
CA ALA A 92 14.21 -10.33 -1.18
C ALA A 92 15.26 -10.90 -0.21
N ARG A 93 16.56 -10.67 -0.46
CA ARG A 93 17.64 -11.15 0.43
C ARG A 93 17.56 -10.60 1.88
N LEU A 94 16.88 -9.48 2.08
CA LEU A 94 16.66 -8.89 3.41
C LEU A 94 15.41 -9.47 4.11
N HIS A 95 14.55 -10.18 3.38
CA HIS A 95 13.38 -10.81 3.96
C HIS A 95 13.77 -12.05 4.76
N ARG A 96 13.42 -12.07 6.05
CA ARG A 96 13.67 -13.17 6.98
C ARG A 96 12.33 -13.60 7.59
N PRO A 97 11.61 -14.56 6.98
CA PRO A 97 10.26 -14.97 7.41
C PRO A 97 10.20 -15.40 8.90
N HIS A 98 11.31 -15.94 9.42
CA HIS A 98 11.43 -16.41 10.80
C HIS A 98 11.63 -15.30 11.84
N LEU A 99 12.00 -14.09 11.44
CA LEU A 99 12.24 -12.95 12.36
C LEU A 99 11.13 -11.91 12.33
N THR A 100 10.31 -11.89 11.28
CA THR A 100 9.33 -10.82 11.05
C THR A 100 8.01 -11.42 10.61
N THR A 101 6.90 -11.03 11.24
CA THR A 101 5.58 -11.52 10.85
C THR A 101 5.09 -10.83 9.58
N HIS A 102 4.25 -11.50 8.79
CA HIS A 102 3.69 -10.92 7.56
C HIS A 102 2.96 -9.60 7.83
N LYS A 103 2.28 -9.49 8.98
CA LYS A 103 1.58 -8.27 9.39
C LYS A 103 2.51 -7.07 9.46
N ILE A 104 3.68 -7.22 10.07
CA ILE A 104 4.65 -6.12 10.24
C ILE A 104 5.23 -5.69 8.89
N VAL A 105 5.56 -6.67 8.02
CA VAL A 105 6.05 -6.37 6.67
C VAL A 105 4.98 -5.64 5.85
N LEU A 106 3.72 -6.09 5.90
CA LEU A 106 2.61 -5.43 5.21
C LEU A 106 2.33 -4.03 5.77
N GLN A 107 2.42 -3.82 7.08
CA GLN A 107 2.32 -2.50 7.69
C GLN A 107 3.41 -1.56 7.18
N ALA A 108 4.66 -2.03 7.09
CA ALA A 108 5.76 -1.25 6.56
C ALA A 108 5.57 -0.87 5.08
N ILE A 109 5.07 -1.80 4.27
CA ILE A 109 4.76 -1.56 2.86
C ILE A 109 3.64 -0.54 2.72
N ILE A 110 2.50 -0.74 3.41
CA ILE A 110 1.34 0.17 3.35
C ILE A 110 1.73 1.56 3.81
N TYR A 111 2.47 1.68 4.92
CA TYR A 111 2.91 2.97 5.43
C TYR A 111 3.74 3.76 4.40
N GLN A 112 4.71 3.10 3.77
CA GLN A 112 5.56 3.76 2.78
C GLN A 112 4.81 4.11 1.49
N LEU A 113 3.87 3.25 1.07
CA LEU A 113 3.00 3.55 -0.07
C LEU A 113 2.05 4.72 0.24
N ASP A 114 1.43 4.74 1.42
CA ASP A 114 0.57 5.84 1.87
C ASP A 114 1.33 7.18 1.87
N LYS A 115 2.60 7.17 2.25
CA LYS A 115 3.49 8.34 2.16
C LYS A 115 3.87 8.68 0.72
N ALA A 116 4.16 7.70 -0.13
CA ALA A 116 4.50 7.93 -1.52
C ALA A 116 3.35 8.57 -2.32
N ILE A 117 2.10 8.18 -2.03
CA ILE A 117 0.90 8.74 -2.67
C ILE A 117 0.47 10.09 -2.08
N GLU A 118 1.16 10.66 -1.09
CA GLU A 118 0.97 12.07 -0.71
C GLU A 118 1.46 13.00 -1.82
N SER A 119 2.44 12.56 -2.62
CA SER A 119 2.92 13.30 -3.78
C SER A 119 1.91 13.27 -4.94
N VAL A 120 1.52 14.44 -5.42
CA VAL A 120 0.64 14.61 -6.59
C VAL A 120 1.24 13.96 -7.84
N GLN A 121 2.57 13.98 -7.97
CA GLN A 121 3.24 13.34 -9.11
C GLN A 121 3.08 11.83 -9.06
N THR A 122 3.26 11.21 -7.89
CA THR A 122 3.01 9.76 -7.72
C THR A 122 1.54 9.40 -7.98
N GLN A 123 0.59 10.26 -7.60
CA GLN A 123 -0.83 10.04 -7.90
C GLN A 123 -1.14 10.07 -9.41
N ARG A 124 -0.36 10.84 -10.19
CA ARG A 124 -0.54 10.98 -11.65
C ARG A 124 0.20 9.92 -12.45
N ASP A 125 1.49 9.75 -12.15
CA ASP A 125 2.41 8.92 -12.94
C ASP A 125 2.49 7.47 -12.39
N GLY A 126 1.93 7.24 -11.21
CA GLY A 126 1.86 5.94 -10.57
C GLY A 126 3.16 5.52 -9.88
N LEU A 127 3.29 4.20 -9.72
CA LEU A 127 4.38 3.58 -8.98
C LEU A 127 4.82 2.30 -9.72
N ILE A 128 6.13 2.12 -9.82
CA ILE A 128 6.76 0.91 -10.34
C ILE A 128 7.29 0.11 -9.16
N PHE A 129 6.85 -1.14 -9.06
CA PHE A 129 7.32 -2.06 -8.04
C PHE A 129 8.42 -2.95 -8.62
N ILE A 130 9.60 -2.90 -8.02
CA ILE A 130 10.78 -3.70 -8.38
C ILE A 130 10.96 -4.75 -7.28
N TYR A 131 10.95 -6.02 -7.66
CA TYR A 131 11.25 -7.13 -6.77
C TYR A 131 12.67 -7.63 -7.04
N ASP A 132 13.61 -7.22 -6.19
CA ASP A 132 15.03 -7.57 -6.34
C ASP A 132 15.33 -8.93 -5.71
N MET A 133 15.60 -9.91 -6.59
CA MET A 133 15.96 -11.28 -6.25
C MET A 133 17.46 -11.51 -6.09
N THR A 134 18.29 -10.49 -6.31
CA THR A 134 19.75 -10.62 -6.31
C THR A 134 20.24 -11.15 -4.96
N ASN A 135 21.02 -12.24 -4.97
CA ASN A 135 21.55 -12.92 -3.79
C ASN A 135 20.48 -13.41 -2.78
N SER A 136 19.22 -13.55 -3.21
CA SER A 136 18.19 -14.21 -2.40
C SER A 136 18.44 -15.72 -2.37
N ILE A 137 18.17 -16.34 -1.22
CA ILE A 137 18.22 -17.80 -1.03
C ILE A 137 16.83 -18.33 -0.69
N TYR A 138 16.65 -19.65 -0.74
CA TYR A 138 15.36 -20.29 -0.44
C TYR A 138 14.78 -19.89 0.92
N ALA A 139 15.64 -19.70 1.94
CA ALA A 139 15.22 -19.26 3.27
C ALA A 139 14.64 -17.84 3.31
N ASN A 140 14.85 -17.03 2.26
CA ASN A 140 14.21 -15.73 2.11
C ASN A 140 12.85 -15.79 1.41
N PHE A 141 12.50 -16.91 0.80
CA PHE A 141 11.29 -16.99 -0.01
C PHE A 141 10.05 -17.19 0.86
N ASP A 142 9.03 -16.40 0.61
CA ASP A 142 7.75 -16.44 1.31
C ASP A 142 6.61 -16.28 0.32
N TYR A 143 6.04 -17.41 -0.08
CA TYR A 143 4.98 -17.47 -1.06
C TYR A 143 3.71 -16.74 -0.58
N GLU A 144 3.32 -16.92 0.67
CA GLU A 144 2.10 -16.32 1.21
C GLU A 144 2.21 -14.80 1.26
N LEU A 145 3.35 -14.28 1.73
CA LEU A 145 3.59 -12.85 1.72
C LEU A 145 3.59 -12.28 0.30
N CYS A 146 4.21 -12.96 -0.66
CA CYS A 146 4.21 -12.51 -2.06
C CYS A 146 2.78 -12.39 -2.62
N VAL A 147 1.92 -13.38 -2.35
CA VAL A 147 0.50 -13.33 -2.77
C VAL A 147 -0.21 -12.14 -2.12
N LYS A 148 0.03 -11.86 -0.83
CA LYS A 148 -0.55 -10.70 -0.15
C LYS A 148 -0.07 -9.38 -0.73
N ILE A 149 1.22 -9.24 -1.03
CA ILE A 149 1.80 -8.05 -1.67
C ILE A 149 1.19 -7.84 -3.06
N LEU A 150 1.06 -8.90 -3.87
CA LEU A 150 0.46 -8.80 -5.21
C LEU A 150 -1.01 -8.39 -5.16
N ASN A 151 -1.77 -8.90 -4.20
CA ASN A 151 -3.17 -8.51 -4.02
C ASN A 151 -3.32 -7.05 -3.55
N LEU A 152 -2.31 -6.50 -2.85
CA LEU A 152 -2.29 -5.10 -2.46
C LEU A 152 -2.03 -4.16 -3.66
N LEU A 153 -1.39 -4.66 -4.72
CA LEU A 153 -1.00 -3.88 -5.90
C LEU A 153 -1.98 -3.99 -7.08
N LYS A 154 -3.03 -4.81 -6.97
CA LYS A 154 -4.11 -4.94 -7.97
C LYS A 154 -5.18 -3.87 -7.77
#